data_AF-A0A7V9U883-F1
#
_entry.id   AF-A0A7V9U883-F1
#
_cell.length_a   1.000
_cell.length_b   1.000
_cell.length_c   1.000
_cell.angle_alpha   90.00
_cell.angle_beta   90.00
_cell.angle_gamma   90.00
#
_symmetry.space_group_name_H-M   'P 1'
#
loop_
_entity.id
_entity.type
_entity.pdbx_description
1 polymer ?
#
loop_
_entity_poly.entity_id
_entity_poly.type
_entity_poly.pdbx_seq_one_letter_code
_entity_poly.pdbx_strand_id
1 'polypeptide(L)'
;MKFNRKAQLDRSQIDDRRGQRSSGGFPALGGGRGGMPAGLPVGGGIGGVVLLIVLLVVASQCSGGALPGLGGGSDPTTSSSLDECATQAELSQGCKINYSVNSIQAFWTDALPEQTGTDYTNARTTLFSGSTSSGCGQASSAMGPFYCPNDTLVYLDLTFFDDML
;
A
#
# COMPACT_ATOMS: atom_id res chain seq x y z
N MET A 1 11.82 -20.32 11.28
CA MET A 1 12.51 -19.26 12.06
C MET A 1 11.66 -18.91 13.28
N LYS A 2 12.28 -18.57 14.42
CA LYS A 2 11.56 -18.14 15.65
C LYS A 2 11.80 -16.64 15.84
N PHE A 3 10.73 -15.85 15.90
CA PHE A 3 10.82 -14.41 16.15
C PHE A 3 10.60 -14.11 17.64
N ASN A 4 11.40 -13.20 18.20
CA ASN A 4 11.20 -12.73 19.56
C ASN A 4 10.08 -11.69 19.61
N ARG A 5 8.89 -12.10 20.04
CA ARG A 5 7.71 -11.22 20.15
C ARG A 5 7.84 -10.08 21.16
N LYS A 6 8.86 -10.12 22.03
CA LYS A 6 9.15 -9.06 23.00
C LYS A 6 10.23 -8.09 22.50
N ALA A 7 10.82 -8.31 21.33
CA ALA A 7 11.77 -7.37 20.77
C ALA A 7 11.07 -6.04 20.44
N GLN A 8 11.73 -4.92 20.72
CA GLN A 8 11.24 -3.62 20.27
C GLN A 8 11.35 -3.57 18.75
N LEU A 9 10.21 -3.44 18.08
CA LEU A 9 10.10 -3.31 16.64
C LEU A 9 10.08 -1.83 16.27
N ASP A 10 11.09 -1.37 15.54
CA ASP A 10 11.06 -0.06 14.92
C ASP A 10 10.34 -0.14 13.56
N ARG A 11 9.14 0.44 13.52
CA ARG A 11 8.31 0.50 12.32
C ARG A 11 8.72 1.61 11.37
N SER A 12 9.49 2.60 11.82
CA SER A 12 9.93 3.74 10.98
C SER A 12 10.91 3.33 9.88
N GLN A 13 11.50 2.14 10.02
CA GLN A 13 12.38 1.52 9.03
C GLN A 13 11.62 0.97 7.82
N ILE A 14 10.29 0.86 7.91
CA ILE A 14 9.44 0.32 6.85
C ILE A 14 8.38 1.34 6.40
N ASP A 15 8.32 1.57 5.10
CA ASP A 15 7.28 2.32 4.43
C ASP A 15 6.33 1.33 3.72
N ASP A 16 5.11 1.16 4.24
CA ASP A 16 4.14 0.22 3.66
C ASP A 16 3.20 0.94 2.69
N ARG A 17 3.48 0.81 1.39
CA ARG A 17 2.69 1.39 0.29
C ARG A 17 1.66 0.42 -0.28
N ARG A 18 1.53 -0.77 0.31
CA ARG A 18 0.60 -1.80 -0.17
C ARG A 18 -0.83 -1.37 0.08
N GLY A 19 -1.68 -1.46 -0.94
CA GLY A 19 -3.08 -1.04 -0.81
C GLY A 19 -3.27 0.48 -0.71
N GLN A 20 -2.19 1.27 -0.75
CA GLN A 20 -2.25 2.71 -0.91
C GLN A 20 -2.60 3.01 -2.37
N ARG A 21 -3.88 2.75 -2.70
CA ARG A 21 -4.52 3.35 -3.86
C ARG A 21 -4.21 4.82 -3.73
N SER A 22 -3.44 5.36 -4.66
CA SER A 22 -3.22 6.79 -4.78
C SER A 22 -4.59 7.44 -4.76
N SER A 23 -5.03 7.90 -3.59
CA SER A 23 -6.18 8.75 -3.44
C SER A 23 -5.74 10.09 -3.98
N GLY A 24 -5.64 10.16 -5.32
CA GLY A 24 -5.83 11.39 -6.03
C GLY A 24 -7.18 11.89 -5.57
N GLY A 25 -7.15 12.80 -4.61
CA GLY A 25 -8.31 13.33 -3.94
C GLY A 25 -9.25 13.91 -4.97
N PHE A 26 -10.34 13.20 -5.23
CA PHE A 26 -11.59 13.91 -5.42
C PHE A 26 -12.00 14.34 -4.02
N PRO A 27 -12.15 15.66 -3.74
CA PRO A 27 -12.72 16.08 -2.48
C PRO A 27 -14.13 15.51 -2.44
N ALA A 28 -14.30 14.42 -1.67
CA ALA A 28 -15.60 13.94 -1.29
C ALA A 28 -16.23 15.12 -0.54
N LEU A 29 -17.15 15.78 -1.24
CA LEU A 29 -18.01 16.83 -0.73
C LEU A 29 -18.75 16.25 0.49
N GLY A 30 -18.12 16.40 1.65
CA GLY A 30 -18.76 16.27 2.94
C GLY A 30 -19.93 17.23 2.98
N GLY A 31 -21.09 16.70 3.34
CA GLY A 31 -22.31 17.48 3.53
C GLY A 31 -22.06 18.70 4.42
N GLY A 32 -22.44 19.85 3.91
CA GLY A 32 -22.16 21.12 4.58
C GLY A 32 -22.81 22.28 3.86
N ARG A 33 -24.15 22.31 3.84
CA ARG A 33 -25.00 23.49 4.00
C ARG A 33 -24.26 24.84 3.85
N GLY A 34 -24.36 25.48 2.68
CA GLY A 34 -24.00 26.90 2.55
C GLY A 34 -23.71 27.40 1.14
N GLY A 35 -24.71 28.00 0.49
CA GLY A 35 -24.56 29.28 -0.20
C GLY A 35 -23.80 29.39 -1.53
N MET A 36 -24.56 29.34 -2.62
CA MET A 36 -24.48 30.25 -3.80
C MET A 36 -23.33 30.05 -4.82
N PRO A 37 -23.34 30.74 -5.99
CA PRO A 37 -24.13 30.37 -7.16
C PRO A 37 -23.28 30.40 -8.45
N ALA A 38 -23.17 29.29 -9.17
CA ALA A 38 -22.61 29.30 -10.52
C ALA A 38 -23.37 28.30 -11.37
N GLY A 39 -24.34 28.82 -12.11
CA GLY A 39 -25.18 28.04 -13.01
C GLY A 39 -24.35 27.39 -14.11
N LEU A 40 -24.23 26.07 -14.05
CA LEU A 40 -24.24 25.28 -15.28
C LEU A 40 -25.69 24.93 -15.57
N PRO A 41 -26.24 25.28 -16.75
CA PRO A 41 -27.54 24.77 -17.17
C PRO A 41 -27.33 23.30 -17.56
N VAL A 42 -27.29 22.40 -16.57
CA VAL A 42 -27.56 20.98 -16.79
C VAL A 42 -29.03 20.90 -17.12
N GLY A 43 -29.31 21.01 -18.42
CA GLY A 43 -30.64 20.82 -18.99
C GLY A 43 -31.14 19.44 -18.62
N GLY A 44 -31.99 19.40 -17.59
CA GLY A 44 -32.77 18.23 -17.19
C GLY A 44 -33.79 17.92 -18.28
N GLY A 45 -33.38 17.11 -19.24
CA GLY A 45 -34.25 16.53 -20.26
C GLY A 45 -33.82 15.10 -20.55
N ILE A 46 -34.61 14.40 -21.36
CA ILE A 46 -34.37 13.01 -21.78
C ILE A 46 -32.92 12.77 -22.22
N GLY A 47 -32.26 13.77 -22.82
CA GLY A 47 -30.84 13.69 -23.19
C GLY A 47 -29.87 13.47 -22.00
N GLY A 48 -30.13 14.09 -20.85
CA GLY A 48 -29.31 13.88 -19.64
C GLY A 48 -29.53 12.51 -19.01
N VAL A 49 -30.77 12.01 -19.04
CA VAL A 49 -31.11 10.65 -18.58
C VAL A 49 -30.49 9.59 -19.49
N VAL A 50 -30.57 9.78 -20.81
CA VAL A 50 -29.96 8.88 -21.80
C VAL A 50 -28.44 8.86 -21.64
N LEU A 51 -27.79 10.02 -21.46
CA LEU A 51 -26.35 10.09 -21.24
C LEU A 51 -25.91 9.41 -19.94
N LEU A 52 -26.70 9.54 -18.87
CA LEU A 52 -26.47 8.85 -17.60
C LEU A 52 -26.61 7.33 -17.75
N ILE A 53 -27.63 6.86 -18.47
CA ILE A 53 -27.84 5.43 -18.75
C ILE A 53 -26.70 4.85 -19.60
N VAL A 54 -26.25 5.57 -20.63
CA VAL A 54 -25.12 5.14 -21.47
C VAL A 54 -23.83 5.05 -20.65
N LEU A 55 -23.55 6.03 -19.79
CA LEU A 55 -22.42 5.98 -18.86
C LEU A 55 -22.50 4.79 -17.91
N LEU A 56 -23.69 4.49 -17.37
CA LEU A 56 -23.91 3.34 -16.51
C LEU A 56 -23.65 2.01 -17.23
N VAL A 57 -24.12 1.86 -18.47
CA VAL A 57 -23.95 0.64 -19.27
C VAL A 57 -22.49 0.45 -19.71
N VAL A 58 -21.79 1.52 -20.08
CA VAL A 58 -20.37 1.46 -20.43
C VAL A 58 -19.51 1.16 -19.19
N ALA A 59 -19.84 1.74 -18.04
CA ALA A 59 -19.17 1.46 -16.78
C ALA A 59 -19.38 0.01 -16.30
N SER A 60 -20.57 -0.59 -16.54
CA SER A 60 -20.85 -1.98 -16.18
C SER A 60 -20.20 -3.01 -17.10
N GLN A 61 -19.83 -2.62 -18.33
CA GLN A 61 -19.13 -3.50 -19.28
C GLN A 61 -17.60 -3.42 -19.12
N CYS A 62 -17.06 -2.27 -18.68
CA CYS A 62 -15.62 -2.08 -18.46
C CYS A 62 -15.17 -2.36 -17.01
N SER A 63 -16.07 -2.27 -16.04
CA SER A 63 -15.85 -2.75 -14.67
C SER A 63 -16.93 -3.77 -14.36
N GLY A 64 -16.53 -5.02 -14.07
CA GLY A 64 -17.46 -6.11 -13.76
C GLY A 64 -18.55 -5.62 -12.81
N GLY A 65 -19.80 -5.74 -13.28
CA GLY A 65 -20.95 -5.00 -12.78
C GLY A 65 -21.10 -4.97 -11.26
N ALA A 66 -21.17 -3.77 -10.70
CA ALA A 66 -21.74 -3.51 -9.39
C ALA A 66 -23.05 -2.76 -9.58
N LEU A 67 -24.16 -3.50 -9.60
CA LEU A 67 -25.49 -2.97 -9.32
C LEU A 67 -25.48 -2.45 -7.86
N PRO A 68 -26.07 -1.28 -7.54
CA PRO A 68 -26.33 -0.90 -6.17
C PRO A 68 -27.57 -1.69 -5.69
N GLY A 69 -27.36 -2.97 -5.43
CA GLY A 69 -28.35 -3.92 -4.94
C GLY A 69 -27.91 -4.48 -3.60
N LEU A 70 -28.55 -3.99 -2.54
CA LEU A 70 -29.00 -4.76 -1.38
C LEU A 70 -28.35 -6.16 -1.24
N GLY A 71 -27.25 -6.24 -0.51
CA GLY A 71 -26.57 -7.50 -0.24
C GLY A 71 -25.47 -7.31 0.78
N GLY A 72 -25.81 -7.55 2.05
CA GLY A 72 -24.83 -7.60 3.13
C GLY A 72 -23.82 -8.71 2.86
N GLY A 73 -22.55 -8.33 2.81
CA GLY A 73 -21.43 -9.21 2.52
C GLY A 73 -20.16 -8.38 2.56
N SER A 74 -19.90 -7.76 3.72
CA SER A 74 -18.60 -7.17 4.01
C SER A 74 -17.57 -8.28 4.04
N ASP A 75 -16.88 -8.51 2.93
CA ASP A 75 -15.58 -9.17 2.94
C ASP A 75 -14.60 -8.22 3.65
N PRO A 76 -14.03 -8.60 4.81
CA PRO A 76 -12.97 -7.84 5.40
C PRO A 76 -11.73 -8.06 4.54
N THR A 77 -11.43 -7.13 3.64
CA THR A 77 -10.04 -6.98 3.20
C THR A 77 -9.28 -6.43 4.41
N THR A 78 -8.87 -7.32 5.31
CA THR A 78 -8.00 -7.01 6.44
C THR A 78 -6.65 -6.63 5.84
N SER A 79 -6.48 -5.36 5.49
CA SER A 79 -5.16 -4.77 5.37
C SER A 79 -4.54 -4.84 6.75
N SER A 80 -3.83 -5.94 7.05
CA SER A 80 -3.11 -6.12 8.30
C SER A 80 -2.07 -5.01 8.38
N SER A 81 -2.40 -3.94 9.10
CA SER A 81 -1.45 -2.87 9.35
C SER A 81 -0.29 -3.46 10.16
N LEU A 82 0.89 -2.86 10.02
CA LEU A 82 2.06 -3.25 10.81
C LEU A 82 1.84 -3.01 12.32
N ASP A 83 0.69 -2.44 12.71
CA ASP A 83 0.33 -2.13 14.08
C ASP A 83 0.06 -3.34 14.96
N GLU A 84 -0.38 -4.45 14.36
CA GLU A 84 -0.80 -5.65 15.09
C GLU A 84 0.29 -6.74 15.16
N CYS A 85 1.53 -6.42 14.75
CA CYS A 85 2.63 -7.38 14.69
C CYS A 85 3.07 -8.00 16.02
N ALA A 86 2.63 -7.45 17.15
CA ALA A 86 2.95 -7.96 18.48
C ALA A 86 1.80 -8.76 19.14
N THR A 87 0.56 -8.58 18.67
CA THR A 87 -0.65 -9.06 19.36
C THR A 87 -1.20 -10.36 18.78
N GLN A 88 -0.86 -10.70 17.54
CA GLN A 88 -1.42 -11.86 16.85
C GLN A 88 -0.70 -13.18 17.17
N ALA A 89 -1.47 -14.27 17.22
CA ALA A 89 -0.96 -15.63 17.42
C ALA A 89 -0.08 -16.08 16.25
N GLU A 90 -0.45 -15.67 15.03
CA GLU A 90 0.33 -15.84 13.81
C GLU A 90 0.77 -14.48 13.28
N LEU A 91 2.06 -14.35 12.95
CA LEU A 91 2.59 -13.12 12.39
C LEU A 91 2.19 -13.02 10.91
N SER A 92 1.58 -11.89 10.52
CA SER A 92 1.37 -11.60 9.10
C SER A 92 2.70 -11.52 8.35
N GLN A 93 2.68 -11.67 7.03
CA GLN A 93 3.89 -11.60 6.20
C GLN A 93 4.62 -10.27 6.37
N GLY A 94 3.89 -9.15 6.42
CA GLY A 94 4.46 -7.82 6.67
C GLY A 94 5.18 -7.76 8.02
N CYS A 95 4.63 -8.40 9.06
CA CYS A 95 5.26 -8.48 10.37
C CYS A 95 6.56 -9.30 10.35
N LYS A 96 6.56 -10.46 9.68
CA LYS A 96 7.77 -11.29 9.54
C LYS A 96 8.90 -10.52 8.85
N ILE A 97 8.58 -9.77 7.80
CA ILE A 97 9.54 -8.90 7.11
C ILE A 97 10.01 -7.78 8.02
N ASN A 98 9.12 -7.15 8.78
CA ASN A 98 9.48 -6.10 9.73
C ASN A 98 10.49 -6.57 10.80
N TYR A 99 10.25 -7.73 11.40
CA TYR A 99 11.22 -8.35 12.32
C TYR A 99 12.54 -8.65 11.64
N SER A 100 12.51 -9.14 10.39
CA SER A 100 13.72 -9.49 9.65
C SER A 100 14.55 -8.24 9.34
N VAL A 101 13.92 -7.17 8.87
CA VAL A 101 14.57 -5.88 8.59
C VAL A 101 15.22 -5.31 9.85
N ASN A 102 14.48 -5.27 10.98
CA ASN A 102 15.01 -4.80 12.26
C ASN A 102 16.21 -5.65 12.72
N SER A 103 16.11 -6.98 12.61
CA SER A 103 17.20 -7.88 13.02
C SER A 103 18.46 -7.71 12.17
N ILE A 104 18.30 -7.54 10.85
CA ILE A 104 19.42 -7.36 9.92
C ILE A 104 20.10 -6.00 10.19
N GLN A 105 19.32 -4.93 10.31
CA GLN A 105 19.84 -3.59 10.56
C GLN A 105 20.55 -3.49 11.91
N ALA A 106 19.97 -4.08 12.97
CA ALA A 106 20.62 -4.14 14.28
C ALA A 106 21.95 -4.90 14.22
N PHE A 107 21.98 -6.07 13.59
CA PHE A 107 23.20 -6.86 13.46
C PHE A 107 24.33 -6.10 12.73
N TRP A 108 24.02 -5.48 11.60
CA TRP A 108 25.03 -4.79 10.79
C TRP A 108 25.48 -3.46 11.37
N THR A 109 24.63 -2.80 12.17
CA THR A 109 25.00 -1.61 12.93
C THR A 109 26.19 -1.88 13.85
N ASP A 110 26.26 -3.07 14.45
CA ASP A 110 27.36 -3.45 15.34
C ASP A 110 28.50 -4.15 14.58
N ALA A 111 28.16 -5.11 13.72
CA ALA A 111 29.15 -6.00 13.11
C ALA A 111 30.05 -5.32 12.07
N LEU A 112 29.52 -4.36 11.28
CA LEU A 112 30.31 -3.73 10.22
C LEU A 112 31.39 -2.79 10.76
N PRO A 113 31.10 -1.88 11.71
CA PRO A 113 32.14 -1.03 12.31
C PRO A 113 33.20 -1.84 13.05
N GLU A 114 32.81 -2.90 13.76
CA GLU A 114 33.75 -3.76 14.48
C GLU A 114 34.78 -4.41 13.55
N GLN A 115 34.36 -4.84 12.35
CA GLN A 115 35.21 -5.55 11.42
C GLN A 115 36.01 -4.64 10.48
N THR A 116 35.46 -3.48 10.12
CA THR A 116 36.00 -2.64 9.03
C THR A 116 36.31 -1.22 9.44
N GLY A 117 35.89 -0.79 10.63
CA GLY A 117 35.95 0.62 11.07
C GLY A 117 35.02 1.56 10.30
N THR A 118 34.12 1.01 9.46
CA THR A 118 33.17 1.79 8.65
C THR A 118 31.76 1.69 9.23
N ASP A 119 31.09 2.83 9.38
CA ASP A 119 29.71 2.90 9.88
C ASP A 119 28.70 2.27 8.92
N TYR A 120 27.77 1.49 9.45
CA TYR A 120 26.66 0.95 8.68
C TYR A 120 25.59 2.02 8.44
N THR A 121 25.18 2.16 7.18
CA THR A 121 24.06 3.03 6.82
C THR A 121 22.79 2.19 6.70
N ASN A 122 21.80 2.50 7.53
CA ASN A 122 20.49 1.86 7.49
C ASN A 122 19.80 2.07 6.14
N ALA A 123 19.27 0.98 5.58
CA ALA A 123 18.54 0.98 4.32
C ALA A 123 17.04 0.81 4.60
N ARG A 124 16.30 1.91 4.52
CA ARG A 124 14.84 1.88 4.73
C ARG A 124 14.18 1.00 3.68
N THR A 125 13.18 0.22 4.10
CA THR A 125 12.52 -0.77 3.25
C THR A 125 11.11 -0.30 2.89
N THR A 126 10.76 -0.32 1.61
CA THR A 126 9.43 -0.03 1.10
C THR A 126 8.73 -1.32 0.73
N LEU A 127 7.57 -1.58 1.33
CA LEU A 127 6.68 -2.67 0.90
C LEU A 127 5.70 -2.14 -0.13
N PHE A 128 5.54 -2.83 -1.26
CA PHE A 128 4.60 -2.43 -2.32
C PHE A 128 3.90 -3.65 -2.93
N SER A 129 2.94 -3.42 -3.83
CA SER A 129 2.27 -4.49 -4.58
C SER A 129 2.01 -4.06 -6.02
N GLY A 130 2.35 -4.92 -6.98
CA GLY A 130 2.17 -4.72 -8.43
C GLY A 130 3.18 -3.74 -9.07
N SER A 131 3.20 -2.48 -8.64
CA SER A 131 4.15 -1.48 -9.14
C SER A 131 4.43 -0.39 -8.12
N THR A 132 5.59 0.24 -8.22
CA THR A 132 6.00 1.34 -7.33
C THR A 132 6.88 2.34 -8.06
N SER A 133 6.87 3.58 -7.57
CA SER A 133 7.81 4.61 -8.00
C SER A 133 9.04 4.58 -7.09
N SER A 134 10.23 4.52 -7.71
CA SER A 134 11.53 4.58 -7.03
C SER A 134 12.36 5.76 -7.53
N GLY A 135 13.42 6.11 -6.81
CA GLY A 135 14.43 7.06 -7.26
C GLY A 135 15.19 6.63 -8.53
N CYS A 136 15.03 5.37 -8.94
CA CYS A 136 15.60 4.80 -10.15
C CYS A 136 14.59 4.74 -11.31
N GLY A 137 13.33 5.15 -11.07
CA GLY A 137 12.24 5.12 -12.04
C GLY A 137 11.07 4.24 -11.61
N GLN A 138 10.17 3.94 -12.55
CA GLN A 138 9.05 3.04 -12.31
C GLN A 138 9.52 1.58 -12.27
N ALA A 139 9.15 0.88 -11.20
CA ALA A 139 9.46 -0.53 -10.99
C ALA A 139 8.17 -1.35 -10.90
N SER A 140 8.27 -2.63 -11.28
CA SER A 140 7.17 -3.59 -11.19
C SER A 140 7.58 -4.82 -10.40
N SER A 141 6.59 -5.53 -9.86
CA SER A 141 6.81 -6.74 -9.06
C SER A 141 7.47 -7.87 -9.84
N ALA A 142 7.38 -7.85 -11.17
CA ALA A 142 8.04 -8.83 -12.05
C ALA A 142 9.57 -8.77 -11.98
N MET A 143 10.14 -7.66 -11.48
CA MET A 143 11.58 -7.51 -11.28
C MET A 143 12.08 -8.15 -9.97
N GLY A 144 11.16 -8.54 -9.07
CA GLY A 144 11.47 -9.05 -7.74
C GLY A 144 11.96 -7.97 -6.77
N PRO A 145 12.47 -8.36 -5.59
CA PRO A 145 13.13 -7.47 -4.63
C PRO A 145 14.32 -6.71 -5.22
N PHE A 146 14.44 -5.40 -4.93
CA PHE A 146 15.56 -4.60 -5.44
C PHE A 146 15.98 -3.47 -4.50
N TYR A 147 17.20 -2.97 -4.69
CA TYR A 147 17.73 -1.77 -4.02
C TYR A 147 17.95 -0.66 -5.05
N CYS A 148 17.55 0.57 -4.74
CA CYS A 148 17.84 1.73 -5.57
C CYS A 148 18.91 2.63 -4.92
N PRO A 149 20.09 2.80 -5.55
CA PRO A 149 21.15 3.66 -5.01
C PRO A 149 20.78 5.15 -4.92
N ASN A 150 19.87 5.64 -5.79
CA ASN A 150 19.51 7.06 -5.84
C ASN A 150 18.69 7.53 -4.63
N ASP A 151 17.85 6.65 -4.06
CA ASP A 151 17.04 6.96 -2.88
C ASP A 151 17.49 6.18 -1.63
N THR A 152 18.44 5.25 -1.79
CA THR A 152 18.97 4.36 -0.75
C THR A 152 17.90 3.48 -0.09
N LEU A 153 16.86 3.12 -0.84
CA LEU A 153 15.76 2.29 -0.36
C LEU A 153 15.81 0.86 -0.92
N VAL A 154 15.36 -0.08 -0.09
CA VAL A 154 15.07 -1.45 -0.49
C VAL A 154 13.57 -1.55 -0.80
N TYR A 155 13.20 -2.22 -1.89
CA TYR A 155 11.82 -2.40 -2.32
C TYR A 155 11.46 -3.88 -2.33
N LEU A 156 10.39 -4.24 -1.62
CA LEU A 156 9.90 -5.61 -1.52
C LEU A 156 8.42 -5.67 -1.90
N ASP A 157 8.09 -6.50 -2.89
CA ASP A 157 6.71 -6.96 -3.04
C ASP A 157 6.51 -8.22 -2.23
N LEU A 158 5.49 -8.23 -1.38
CA LEU A 158 5.20 -9.40 -0.58
C LEU A 158 4.61 -10.54 -1.40
N THR A 159 4.00 -10.29 -2.56
CA THR A 159 3.48 -11.36 -3.41
C THR A 159 4.57 -12.28 -3.94
N PHE A 160 5.82 -11.79 -4.06
CA PHE A 160 6.97 -12.64 -4.40
C PHE A 160 7.15 -13.80 -3.41
N PHE A 161 6.87 -13.57 -2.13
CA PHE A 161 7.00 -14.60 -1.11
C PHE A 161 5.83 -15.58 -1.09
N ASP A 162 4.67 -15.21 -1.65
CA ASP A 162 3.52 -16.10 -1.78
C ASP A 162 3.81 -17.23 -2.79
N ASP A 163 4.65 -16.96 -3.80
CA ASP A 163 5.07 -17.98 -4.78
C ASP A 163 6.16 -18.92 -4.23
N MET A 164 6.77 -18.61 -3.07
CA MET A 164 7.89 -19.38 -2.49
C MET A 164 7.56 -20.10 -1.16
N LEU A 165 6.39 -19.88 -0.57
CA LEU A 165 5.95 -20.45 0.71
C LEU A 165 4.77 -21.42 0.53
#